data_AF-F2D2G5-F1
#
_entry.id   AF-F2D2G5-F1
#
_cell.length_a   1.000
_cell.length_b   1.000
_cell.length_c   1.000
_cell.angle_alpha   90.00
_cell.angle_beta   90.00
_cell.angle_gamma   90.00
#
_symmetry.space_group_name_H-M   'P 1'
#
loop_
_entity.id
_entity.type
_entity.pdbx_description
1 polymer ?
#
loop_
_entity_poly.entity_id
_entity_poly.type
_entity_poly.pdbx_seq_one_letter_code
_entity_poly.pdbx_strand_id
1 'polypeptide(L)'
;MAGSRRDADLKEKGPPPPPPPQPGREEEREWVPWIVPVFVAANVALFAVAMYANNCPAHARGGRSGRRCVGAGLLRRFAFEPLSQNPLLGPSSATLQKLGALVWEKVVHEQQGWRLVTCIWLHAGVVHLLANMLSLVLVGLRLEQQFGFVRVGVIYLVSGVGGSVMSSLFIRDNISVGASGALFGLLGAMLSELFTNWTIYTNKAAALVTLLFVIAVNLAIGILPHVDNFAHIGGFLTGFLLGFVLLMRPHYGWAQRYVLPSSVKDVGRKFLAYQWALLAAASVLVVVGLAVGMAMLFRGVNGNEHCQWCHYLSCVPTARWSCGK
;
A
#
# COMPACT_ATOMS: atom_id res chain seq x y z
N MET A 1 81.89 32.31 -28.74
CA MET A 1 81.05 32.38 -27.52
C MET A 1 79.64 32.78 -27.93
N ALA A 2 78.65 32.07 -27.37
CA ALA A 2 77.23 32.41 -27.28
C ALA A 2 76.44 32.65 -28.59
N GLY A 3 75.82 31.57 -29.08
CA GLY A 3 74.62 31.64 -29.90
C GLY A 3 73.60 30.61 -29.39
N SER A 4 72.33 31.03 -29.30
CA SER A 4 71.14 30.22 -29.05
C SER A 4 70.88 29.74 -27.62
N ARG A 5 69.88 30.36 -26.97
CA ARG A 5 68.92 29.75 -26.02
C ARG A 5 68.02 30.84 -25.45
N ARG A 6 66.95 31.16 -26.15
CA ARG A 6 65.72 31.78 -25.65
C ARG A 6 64.78 31.77 -26.85
N ASP A 7 63.97 30.72 -26.95
CA ASP A 7 62.74 30.59 -27.75
C ASP A 7 62.47 29.10 -28.05
N ALA A 8 62.18 28.32 -27.00
CA ALA A 8 61.59 27.00 -27.12
C ALA A 8 61.14 26.49 -25.74
N ASP A 9 60.02 27.02 -25.21
CA ASP A 9 59.06 26.20 -24.44
C ASP A 9 57.80 27.01 -24.12
N LEU A 10 57.01 27.32 -25.15
CA LEU A 10 55.57 27.51 -24.99
C LEU A 10 54.88 26.24 -25.50
N LYS A 11 55.03 25.16 -24.73
CA LYS A 11 54.17 23.98 -24.89
C LYS A 11 52.75 24.39 -24.50
N GLU A 12 51.88 24.43 -25.50
CA GLU A 12 50.42 24.44 -25.33
C GLU A 12 50.02 23.45 -24.24
N LYS A 13 49.60 23.96 -23.08
CA LYS A 13 48.79 23.18 -22.16
C LYS A 13 47.42 23.04 -22.80
N GLY A 14 47.19 21.90 -23.46
CA GLY A 14 45.85 21.50 -23.89
C GLY A 14 44.86 21.58 -22.71
N PRO A 15 43.55 21.71 -23.00
CA PRO A 15 42.54 21.81 -21.96
C PRO A 15 42.68 20.64 -20.97
N PRO A 16 42.48 20.89 -19.66
CA PRO A 16 42.60 19.84 -18.66
C PRO A 16 41.70 18.67 -19.04
N PRO A 17 42.14 17.42 -18.80
CA PRO A 17 41.32 16.25 -19.08
C PRO A 17 39.99 16.39 -18.35
N PRO A 18 38.88 15.95 -18.96
CA PRO A 18 37.58 15.98 -18.32
C PRO A 18 37.67 15.26 -16.96
N PRO A 19 37.00 15.78 -15.92
CA PRO A 19 37.03 15.16 -14.61
C PRO A 19 36.56 13.69 -14.73
N PRO A 20 37.15 12.77 -13.95
CA PRO A 20 36.72 11.38 -13.96
C PRO A 20 35.23 11.30 -13.64
N PRO A 21 34.48 10.36 -14.25
CA PRO A 21 33.06 10.18 -13.99
C PRO A 21 32.84 10.04 -12.48
N GLN A 22 31.99 10.88 -11.90
CA GLN A 22 31.67 10.82 -10.48
C GLN A 22 30.98 9.48 -10.18
N PRO A 23 31.50 8.66 -9.25
CA PRO A 23 30.86 7.41 -8.88
C PRO A 23 29.63 7.75 -8.02
N GLY A 24 28.42 7.53 -8.55
CA GLY A 24 27.21 7.68 -7.74
C GLY A 24 25.92 8.00 -8.47
N ARG A 25 25.90 8.04 -9.80
CA ARG A 25 24.65 8.21 -10.55
C ARG A 25 24.64 7.27 -11.74
N GLU A 26 24.68 5.96 -11.47
CA GLU A 26 23.97 5.06 -12.38
C GLU A 26 22.53 5.58 -12.42
N GLU A 27 22.04 5.93 -13.59
CA GLU A 27 20.60 5.95 -13.83
C GLU A 27 20.11 4.54 -13.47
N GLU A 28 19.71 4.32 -12.21
CA GLU A 28 18.72 3.29 -11.91
C GLU A 28 17.62 3.56 -12.93
N ARG A 29 17.45 2.68 -13.93
CA ARG A 29 16.37 2.84 -14.92
C ARG A 29 15.07 2.90 -14.13
N GLU A 30 14.63 4.11 -13.83
CA GLU A 30 13.37 4.35 -13.15
C GLU A 30 12.30 3.76 -14.07
N TRP A 31 11.57 2.79 -13.53
CA TRP A 31 10.48 2.20 -14.28
C TRP A 31 9.46 3.30 -14.59
N VAL A 32 9.00 3.36 -15.83
CA VAL A 32 7.88 4.24 -16.18
C VAL A 32 6.65 3.71 -15.44
N PRO A 33 6.10 4.46 -14.46
CA PRO A 33 5.02 3.95 -13.65
C PRO A 33 3.71 3.96 -14.44
N TRP A 34 3.01 2.84 -14.44
CA TRP A 34 1.71 2.69 -15.10
C TRP A 34 0.71 1.86 -14.29
N ILE A 35 1.15 0.93 -13.44
CA ILE A 35 0.22 0.10 -12.66
C ILE A 35 -0.46 0.92 -11.56
N VAL A 36 0.28 1.80 -10.89
CA VAL A 36 -0.29 2.65 -9.84
C VAL A 36 -1.30 3.65 -10.41
N PRO A 37 -1.03 4.36 -11.52
CA PRO A 37 -2.04 5.15 -12.22
C PRO A 37 -3.27 4.32 -12.64
N VAL A 38 -3.07 3.09 -13.13
CA VAL A 38 -4.18 2.20 -13.47
C VAL A 38 -5.01 1.85 -12.23
N PHE A 39 -4.38 1.55 -11.09
CA PHE A 39 -5.10 1.30 -9.85
C PHE A 39 -5.89 2.52 -9.39
N VAL A 40 -5.31 3.72 -9.48
CA VAL A 40 -6.02 4.98 -9.16
C VAL A 40 -7.24 5.14 -10.07
N ALA A 41 -7.07 4.97 -11.38
CA ALA A 41 -8.16 5.05 -12.34
C ALA A 41 -9.26 4.01 -12.07
N ALA A 42 -8.90 2.77 -11.74
CA ALA A 42 -9.85 1.70 -11.45
C ALA A 42 -10.69 2.04 -10.20
N ASN A 43 -10.05 2.55 -9.13
CA ASN A 43 -10.73 2.95 -7.90
C ASN A 43 -11.69 4.13 -8.12
N VAL A 44 -11.28 5.13 -8.89
CA VAL A 44 -12.14 6.27 -9.25
C VAL A 44 -13.32 5.81 -10.11
N ALA A 45 -13.07 4.94 -11.10
CA ALA A 45 -14.12 4.40 -11.96
C ALA A 45 -15.13 3.56 -11.18
N LEU A 46 -14.68 2.67 -10.31
CA LEU A 46 -15.56 1.84 -9.48
C LEU A 46 -16.33 2.67 -8.44
N PHE A 47 -15.74 3.74 -7.92
CA PHE A 47 -16.48 4.68 -7.08
C PHE A 47 -17.60 5.39 -7.87
N ALA A 48 -17.33 5.81 -9.11
CA ALA A 48 -18.37 6.39 -9.98
C ALA A 48 -19.48 5.37 -10.28
N VAL A 49 -19.14 4.11 -10.55
CA VAL A 49 -20.11 3.02 -10.71
C VAL A 49 -20.94 2.83 -9.43
N ALA A 50 -20.31 2.87 -8.26
CA ALA A 50 -21.01 2.74 -6.98
C ALA A 50 -22.01 3.87 -6.76
N MET A 51 -21.62 5.12 -7.05
CA MET A 51 -22.51 6.27 -6.97
C MET A 51 -23.66 6.19 -7.97
N TYR A 52 -23.39 5.73 -9.19
CA TYR A 52 -24.42 5.52 -10.21
C TYR A 52 -25.44 4.43 -9.82
N ALA A 53 -24.95 3.34 -9.23
CA ALA A 53 -25.77 2.24 -8.72
C ALA A 53 -26.59 2.65 -7.49
N ASN A 54 -26.04 3.54 -6.65
CA ASN A 54 -26.70 4.00 -5.43
C ASN A 54 -27.98 4.80 -5.70
N ASN A 55 -27.92 5.74 -6.64
CA ASN A 55 -29.07 6.52 -7.10
C ASN A 55 -30.00 7.01 -5.97
N CYS A 56 -29.43 7.72 -4.98
CA CYS A 56 -30.16 8.20 -3.80
C CYS A 56 -31.51 8.88 -4.13
N PRO A 57 -31.60 9.78 -5.14
CA PRO A 57 -32.86 10.47 -5.44
C PRO A 57 -34.00 9.56 -5.89
N ALA A 58 -33.72 8.41 -6.49
CA ALA A 58 -34.76 7.49 -6.94
C ALA A 58 -35.42 6.76 -5.76
N HIS A 59 -34.65 6.36 -4.76
CA HIS A 59 -35.16 5.65 -3.60
C HIS A 59 -35.69 6.61 -2.52
N ALA A 60 -35.16 7.83 -2.44
CA ALA A 60 -35.68 8.88 -1.54
C ALA A 60 -37.10 9.36 -1.92
N ARG A 61 -37.51 9.25 -3.19
CA ARG A 61 -38.86 9.62 -3.66
C ARG A 61 -39.97 8.65 -3.22
N GLY A 62 -39.63 7.43 -2.81
CA GLY A 62 -40.59 6.40 -2.38
C GLY A 62 -40.72 6.21 -0.87
N GLY A 63 -39.89 6.88 -0.05
CA GLY A 63 -39.84 6.69 1.39
C GLY A 63 -40.50 7.84 2.18
N ARG A 64 -41.30 7.51 3.20
CA ARG A 64 -41.93 8.44 4.17
C ARG A 64 -40.95 9.26 5.02
N SER A 65 -39.66 9.28 4.71
CA SER A 65 -38.63 10.00 5.49
C SER A 65 -38.03 11.09 4.63
N GLY A 66 -38.29 12.36 4.98
CA GLY A 66 -37.78 13.56 4.32
C GLY A 66 -36.26 13.78 4.41
N ARG A 67 -35.46 12.73 4.26
CA ARG A 67 -33.99 12.83 4.22
C ARG A 67 -33.56 13.27 2.83
N ARG A 68 -33.12 14.53 2.74
CA ARG A 68 -32.61 15.12 1.50
C ARG A 68 -31.22 14.54 1.19
N CYS A 69 -31.08 13.89 0.03
CA CYS A 69 -29.78 13.48 -0.51
C CYS A 69 -28.88 14.71 -0.68
N VAL A 70 -27.59 14.58 -0.40
CA VAL A 70 -26.63 15.68 -0.52
C VAL A 70 -26.26 15.87 -1.99
N GLY A 71 -26.40 17.09 -2.50
CA GLY A 71 -26.05 17.41 -3.89
C GLY A 71 -27.06 16.95 -4.94
N ALA A 72 -28.29 16.57 -4.54
CA ALA A 72 -29.34 16.07 -5.44
C ALA A 72 -29.61 16.95 -6.67
N GLY A 73 -29.58 18.28 -6.52
CA GLY A 73 -29.84 19.22 -7.62
C GLY A 73 -28.72 19.27 -8.67
N LEU A 74 -27.46 19.12 -8.24
CA LEU A 74 -26.29 19.23 -9.10
C LEU A 74 -25.84 17.87 -9.65
N LEU A 75 -25.68 16.89 -8.77
CA LEU A 75 -25.11 15.58 -9.07
C LEU A 75 -26.16 14.58 -9.61
N ARG A 76 -27.46 14.91 -9.50
CA ARG A 76 -28.58 14.07 -9.93
C ARG A 76 -28.41 12.64 -9.39
N ARG A 77 -28.26 11.66 -10.28
CA ARG A 77 -28.09 10.23 -9.93
C ARG A 77 -26.87 9.94 -9.06
N PHE A 78 -25.83 10.77 -9.15
CA PHE A 78 -24.60 10.65 -8.37
C PHE A 78 -24.68 11.39 -7.02
N ALA A 79 -25.87 11.79 -6.58
CA ALA A 79 -26.03 12.42 -5.27
C ALA A 79 -25.67 11.47 -4.13
N PHE A 80 -25.12 12.03 -3.06
CA PHE A 80 -24.69 11.27 -1.89
C PHE A 80 -25.85 10.98 -0.94
N GLU A 81 -25.69 9.92 -0.15
CA GLU A 81 -26.58 9.68 0.98
C GLU A 81 -26.53 10.84 1.99
N PRO A 82 -27.57 11.02 2.82
CA PRO A 82 -27.57 12.00 3.90
C PRO A 82 -26.35 11.84 4.81
N LEU A 83 -25.78 12.96 5.27
CA LEU A 83 -24.60 12.95 6.16
C LEU A 83 -24.83 12.19 7.49
N SER A 84 -26.09 12.08 7.92
CA SER A 84 -26.46 11.27 9.08
C SER A 84 -26.31 9.76 8.85
N GLN A 85 -26.29 9.33 7.59
CA GLN A 85 -26.08 7.93 7.20
C GLN A 85 -24.66 7.68 6.72
N ASN A 86 -24.09 8.59 5.94
CA ASN A 86 -22.73 8.48 5.45
C ASN A 86 -22.00 9.83 5.54
N PRO A 87 -21.20 10.06 6.59
CA PRO A 87 -20.47 11.31 6.77
C PRO A 87 -19.34 11.50 5.74
N LEU A 88 -18.93 10.44 5.03
CA LEU A 88 -17.81 10.45 4.08
C LEU A 88 -18.21 10.92 2.66
N LEU A 89 -19.46 11.38 2.48
CA LEU A 89 -20.03 11.77 1.18
C LEU A 89 -19.96 10.62 0.18
N GLY A 90 -20.81 9.62 0.36
CA GLY A 90 -20.75 8.38 -0.42
C GLY A 90 -22.10 7.69 -0.61
N PRO A 91 -22.06 6.45 -1.15
CA PRO A 91 -23.24 5.62 -1.31
C PRO A 91 -23.70 5.01 0.02
N SER A 92 -24.84 4.32 0.01
CA SER A 92 -25.29 3.54 1.16
C SER A 92 -24.46 2.26 1.35
N SER A 93 -24.43 1.75 2.58
CA SER A 93 -23.80 0.46 2.90
C SER A 93 -24.42 -0.68 2.08
N ALA A 94 -25.74 -0.68 1.86
CA ALA A 94 -26.44 -1.67 1.05
C ALA A 94 -25.93 -1.71 -0.40
N THR A 95 -25.69 -0.55 -1.01
CA THR A 95 -25.10 -0.47 -2.36
C THR A 95 -23.69 -1.07 -2.39
N LEU A 96 -22.86 -0.76 -1.40
CA LEU A 96 -21.51 -1.32 -1.31
C LEU A 96 -21.53 -2.85 -1.12
N GLN A 97 -22.41 -3.37 -0.26
CA GLN A 97 -22.61 -4.82 -0.10
C GLN A 97 -23.00 -5.49 -1.42
N LYS A 98 -23.89 -4.87 -2.19
CA LYS A 98 -24.28 -5.39 -3.51
C LYS A 98 -23.11 -5.45 -4.49
N LEU A 99 -22.23 -4.45 -4.45
CA LEU A 99 -21.11 -4.31 -5.39
C LEU A 99 -19.86 -5.11 -5.03
N GLY A 100 -19.81 -5.74 -3.85
CA GLY A 100 -18.67 -6.56 -3.45
C GLY A 100 -17.93 -6.09 -2.22
N ALA A 101 -18.55 -5.29 -1.36
CA ALA A 101 -17.97 -4.99 -0.05
C ALA A 101 -17.74 -6.29 0.73
N LEU A 102 -16.73 -6.23 1.61
CA LEU A 102 -16.40 -7.33 2.48
C LEU A 102 -17.46 -7.43 3.58
N VAL A 103 -18.13 -8.58 3.63
CA VAL A 103 -19.15 -8.92 4.62
C VAL A 103 -18.90 -10.36 5.04
N TRP A 104 -18.63 -10.59 6.33
CA TRP A 104 -18.26 -11.91 6.85
C TRP A 104 -19.30 -12.97 6.48
N GLU A 105 -20.58 -12.70 6.73
CA GLU A 105 -21.70 -13.61 6.45
C GLU A 105 -21.67 -14.10 4.99
N LYS A 106 -21.46 -13.18 4.04
CA LYS A 106 -21.43 -13.51 2.61
C LYS A 106 -20.18 -14.30 2.22
N VAL A 107 -19.05 -14.01 2.84
CA VAL A 107 -17.79 -14.71 2.55
C VAL A 107 -17.86 -16.15 3.07
N VAL A 108 -18.32 -16.34 4.31
CA VAL A 108 -18.28 -17.62 5.01
C VAL A 108 -19.51 -18.48 4.73
N HIS A 109 -20.73 -17.94 4.87
CA HIS A 109 -21.95 -18.71 4.69
C HIS A 109 -22.39 -18.80 3.23
N GLU A 110 -22.26 -17.72 2.45
CA GLU A 110 -22.60 -17.71 1.02
C GLU A 110 -21.41 -18.09 0.10
N GLN A 111 -20.23 -18.40 0.67
CA GLN A 111 -19.01 -18.79 -0.05
C GLN A 111 -18.53 -17.77 -1.10
N GLN A 112 -18.80 -16.48 -0.88
CA GLN A 112 -18.43 -15.39 -1.81
C GLN A 112 -16.99 -14.89 -1.58
N GLY A 113 -16.00 -15.79 -1.71
CA GLY A 113 -14.59 -15.50 -1.48
C GLY A 113 -14.00 -14.40 -2.37
N TRP A 114 -14.61 -14.15 -3.54
CA TRP A 114 -14.22 -13.04 -4.44
C TRP A 114 -14.34 -11.66 -3.77
N ARG A 115 -15.14 -11.53 -2.70
CA ARG A 115 -15.27 -10.30 -1.92
C ARG A 115 -13.98 -9.86 -1.25
N LEU A 116 -13.08 -10.80 -0.95
CA LEU A 116 -11.74 -10.53 -0.41
C LEU A 116 -10.88 -9.72 -1.39
N VAL A 117 -11.19 -9.77 -2.68
CA VAL A 117 -10.48 -9.01 -3.72
C VAL A 117 -11.28 -7.77 -4.12
N THR A 118 -12.60 -7.90 -4.31
CA THR A 118 -13.41 -6.76 -4.80
C THR A 118 -13.50 -5.62 -3.79
N CYS A 119 -13.46 -5.89 -2.49
CA CYS A 119 -13.55 -4.85 -1.46
C CYS A 119 -12.38 -3.85 -1.53
N ILE A 120 -11.21 -4.28 -2.03
CA ILE A 120 -10.01 -3.45 -2.19
C ILE A 120 -10.29 -2.25 -3.10
N TRP A 121 -11.23 -2.40 -4.04
CA TRP A 121 -11.51 -1.41 -5.07
C TRP A 121 -12.70 -0.48 -4.76
N LEU A 122 -13.47 -0.81 -3.73
CA LEU A 122 -14.66 -0.06 -3.33
C LEU A 122 -14.30 0.98 -2.27
N HIS A 123 -15.01 2.11 -2.25
CA HIS A 123 -14.75 3.18 -1.30
C HIS A 123 -16.03 3.66 -0.65
N ALA A 124 -15.95 3.96 0.66
CA ALA A 124 -17.10 4.37 1.46
C ALA A 124 -17.60 5.79 1.13
N GLY A 125 -16.79 6.63 0.50
CA GLY A 125 -17.16 8.00 0.15
C GLY A 125 -16.00 8.77 -0.48
N VAL A 126 -16.26 10.02 -0.88
CA VAL A 126 -15.29 10.89 -1.56
C VAL A 126 -14.07 11.15 -0.69
N VAL A 127 -14.27 11.47 0.60
CA VAL A 127 -13.15 11.75 1.52
C VAL A 127 -12.24 10.52 1.64
N HIS A 128 -12.85 9.34 1.77
CA HIS A 128 -12.12 8.08 1.87
C HIS A 128 -11.37 7.76 0.57
N LEU A 129 -11.99 7.95 -0.60
CA LEU A 129 -11.34 7.76 -1.90
C LEU A 129 -10.14 8.70 -2.06
N LEU A 130 -10.32 10.00 -1.81
CA LEU A 130 -9.26 10.99 -1.98
C LEU A 130 -8.05 10.69 -1.10
N ALA A 131 -8.27 10.33 0.17
CA ALA A 131 -7.19 9.94 1.07
C ALA A 131 -6.41 8.73 0.53
N ASN A 132 -7.11 7.68 0.10
CA ASN A 132 -6.45 6.48 -0.45
C ASN A 132 -5.68 6.79 -1.74
N MET A 133 -6.28 7.55 -2.67
CA MET A 133 -5.64 7.85 -3.96
C MET A 133 -4.42 8.75 -3.77
N LEU A 134 -4.48 9.73 -2.87
CA LEU A 134 -3.33 10.56 -2.53
C LEU A 134 -2.19 9.71 -1.95
N SER A 135 -2.50 8.84 -0.98
CA SER A 135 -1.51 7.92 -0.41
C SER A 135 -0.94 6.96 -1.46
N LEU A 136 -1.78 6.43 -2.35
CA LEU A 136 -1.37 5.52 -3.42
C LEU A 136 -0.43 6.22 -4.42
N VAL A 137 -0.71 7.47 -4.78
CA VAL A 137 0.14 8.26 -5.66
C VAL A 137 1.48 8.57 -4.98
N LEU A 138 1.47 9.02 -3.72
CA LEU A 138 2.71 9.41 -3.02
C LEU A 138 3.63 8.23 -2.72
N VAL A 139 3.07 7.10 -2.28
CA VAL A 139 3.83 5.91 -1.87
C VAL A 139 4.02 4.95 -3.03
N GLY A 140 2.93 4.65 -3.74
CA GLY A 140 2.91 3.65 -4.80
C GLY A 140 3.75 4.05 -6.01
N LEU A 141 3.64 5.29 -6.50
CA LEU A 141 4.44 5.72 -7.67
C LEU A 141 5.94 5.63 -7.39
N ARG A 142 6.36 6.10 -6.21
CA ARG A 142 7.76 6.03 -5.79
C ARG A 142 8.27 4.60 -5.76
N LEU A 143 7.49 3.69 -5.17
CA LEU A 143 7.84 2.26 -5.14
C LEU A 143 7.87 1.66 -6.55
N GLU A 144 6.92 2.04 -7.41
CA GLU A 144 6.83 1.51 -8.77
C GLU A 144 8.03 1.95 -9.60
N GLN A 145 8.42 3.22 -9.54
CA GLN A 145 9.60 3.74 -10.22
C GLN A 145 10.88 3.02 -9.77
N GLN A 146 10.98 2.70 -8.49
CA GLN A 146 12.18 2.08 -7.91
C GLN A 146 12.27 0.57 -8.15
N PHE A 147 11.15 -0.16 -8.06
CA PHE A 147 11.14 -1.62 -8.04
C PHE A 147 10.41 -2.26 -9.22
N GLY A 148 9.66 -1.48 -9.98
CA GLY A 148 8.90 -1.92 -11.14
C GLY A 148 7.48 -2.37 -10.82
N PHE A 149 6.65 -2.26 -11.84
CA PHE A 149 5.20 -2.46 -11.78
C PHE A 149 4.78 -3.86 -11.30
N VAL A 150 5.50 -4.91 -11.68
CA VAL A 150 5.15 -6.30 -11.30
C VAL A 150 5.23 -6.48 -9.79
N ARG A 151 6.33 -6.04 -9.18
CA ARG A 151 6.58 -6.24 -7.75
C ARG A 151 5.59 -5.43 -6.91
N VAL A 152 5.39 -4.16 -7.28
CA VAL A 152 4.44 -3.29 -6.60
C VAL A 152 3.01 -3.77 -6.77
N GLY A 153 2.62 -4.22 -7.97
CA GLY A 153 1.31 -4.79 -8.23
C GLY A 153 1.02 -6.03 -7.40
N VAL A 154 1.98 -6.95 -7.30
CA VAL A 154 1.86 -8.16 -6.46
C VAL A 154 1.75 -7.80 -4.99
N ILE A 155 2.61 -6.91 -4.48
CA ILE A 155 2.54 -6.47 -3.07
C ILE A 155 1.18 -5.85 -2.78
N TYR A 156 0.71 -4.94 -3.63
CA TYR A 156 -0.59 -4.28 -3.47
C TYR A 156 -1.73 -5.29 -3.39
N LEU A 157 -1.83 -6.20 -4.36
CA LEU A 157 -2.94 -7.16 -4.42
C LEU A 157 -2.90 -8.18 -3.28
N VAL A 158 -1.73 -8.79 -3.01
CA VAL A 158 -1.62 -9.84 -2.00
C VAL A 158 -1.75 -9.27 -0.59
N SER A 159 -1.19 -8.08 -0.32
CA SER A 159 -1.42 -7.39 0.95
C SER A 159 -2.87 -6.95 1.12
N GLY A 160 -3.55 -6.51 0.06
CA GLY A 160 -4.98 -6.23 0.10
C GLY A 160 -5.77 -7.45 0.55
N VAL A 161 -5.53 -8.61 -0.06
CA VAL A 161 -6.17 -9.89 0.33
C VAL A 161 -5.81 -10.29 1.75
N GLY A 162 -4.53 -10.17 2.15
CA GLY A 162 -4.10 -10.46 3.53
C GLY A 162 -4.80 -9.57 4.57
N GLY A 163 -5.01 -8.29 4.24
CA GLY A 163 -5.83 -7.37 5.02
C GLY A 163 -7.29 -7.83 5.10
N SER A 164 -7.91 -8.18 3.97
CA SER A 164 -9.31 -8.65 3.92
C SER A 164 -9.53 -9.95 4.68
N VAL A 165 -8.59 -10.89 4.63
CA VAL A 165 -8.63 -12.12 5.41
C VAL A 165 -8.59 -11.80 6.90
N MET A 166 -7.65 -10.95 7.34
CA MET A 166 -7.54 -10.60 8.75
C MET A 166 -8.74 -9.81 9.24
N SER A 167 -9.23 -8.85 8.46
CA SER A 167 -10.48 -8.13 8.74
C SER A 167 -11.65 -9.10 8.95
N SER A 168 -11.84 -10.05 8.04
CA SER A 168 -12.95 -11.02 8.13
C SER A 168 -12.83 -11.95 9.34
N LEU A 169 -11.64 -12.20 9.87
CA LEU A 169 -11.48 -13.02 11.08
C LEU A 169 -11.95 -12.30 12.35
N PHE A 170 -11.89 -10.96 12.38
CA PHE A 170 -12.18 -10.16 13.58
C PHE A 170 -13.40 -9.25 13.46
N ILE A 171 -13.88 -8.93 12.26
CA ILE A 171 -15.03 -8.06 12.01
C ILE A 171 -16.14 -8.89 11.34
N ARG A 172 -17.26 -9.05 12.06
CA ARG A 172 -18.42 -9.83 11.58
C ARG A 172 -19.65 -8.99 11.26
N ASP A 173 -19.90 -7.96 12.06
CA ASP A 173 -21.15 -7.20 12.01
C ASP A 173 -21.07 -5.93 11.14
N ASN A 174 -19.87 -5.56 10.69
CA ASN A 174 -19.63 -4.37 9.87
C ASN A 174 -19.14 -4.73 8.48
N ILE A 175 -19.34 -3.81 7.54
CA ILE A 175 -18.78 -3.92 6.19
C ILE A 175 -17.40 -3.28 6.14
N SER A 176 -16.52 -3.84 5.30
CA SER A 176 -15.20 -3.26 5.02
C SER A 176 -15.00 -3.06 3.52
N VAL A 177 -14.43 -1.90 3.17
CA VAL A 177 -14.10 -1.49 1.80
C VAL A 177 -12.87 -0.60 1.83
N GLY A 178 -12.09 -0.59 0.75
CA GLY A 178 -11.03 0.37 0.53
C GLY A 178 -9.70 -0.27 0.20
N ALA A 179 -8.87 0.51 -0.50
CA ALA A 179 -7.50 0.14 -0.86
C ALA A 179 -6.52 0.19 0.33
N SER A 180 -6.97 0.64 1.50
CA SER A 180 -6.10 1.00 2.62
C SER A 180 -5.29 -0.17 3.17
N GLY A 181 -5.83 -1.39 3.21
CA GLY A 181 -5.06 -2.60 3.55
C GLY A 181 -3.87 -2.83 2.60
N ALA A 182 -4.08 -2.65 1.29
CA ALA A 182 -3.02 -2.75 0.29
C ALA A 182 -1.98 -1.62 0.44
N LEU A 183 -2.42 -0.40 0.78
CA LEU A 183 -1.53 0.74 1.05
C LEU A 183 -0.64 0.50 2.28
N PHE A 184 -1.21 -0.03 3.36
CA PHE A 184 -0.45 -0.46 4.52
C PHE A 184 0.55 -1.57 4.16
N GLY A 185 0.20 -2.44 3.22
CA GLY A 185 1.13 -3.41 2.65
C GLY A 185 2.32 -2.76 1.95
N LEU A 186 2.12 -1.71 1.16
CA LEU A 186 3.21 -0.94 0.55
C LEU A 186 4.12 -0.30 1.61
N LEU A 187 3.54 0.26 2.69
CA LEU A 187 4.31 0.79 3.82
C LEU A 187 5.10 -0.30 4.55
N GLY A 188 4.51 -1.48 4.74
CA GLY A 188 5.19 -2.65 5.31
C GLY A 188 6.36 -3.09 4.44
N ALA A 189 6.16 -3.14 3.12
CA ALA A 189 7.22 -3.51 2.18
C ALA A 189 8.38 -2.50 2.20
N MET A 190 8.09 -1.20 2.30
CA MET A 190 9.11 -0.16 2.50
C MET A 190 9.92 -0.36 3.77
N LEU A 191 9.28 -0.80 4.87
CA LEU A 191 9.99 -1.04 6.12
C LEU A 191 10.97 -2.21 6.00
N SER A 192 10.56 -3.31 5.35
CA SER A 192 11.45 -4.46 5.11
C SER A 192 12.60 -4.12 4.18
N GLU A 193 12.34 -3.29 3.17
CA GLU A 193 13.36 -2.77 2.26
C GLU A 193 14.39 -1.94 3.03
N LEU A 194 13.94 -1.04 3.92
CA LEU A 194 14.81 -0.24 4.77
C LEU A 194 15.69 -1.11 5.68
N PHE A 195 15.14 -2.18 6.26
CA PHE A 195 15.93 -3.12 7.07
C PHE A 195 16.93 -3.92 6.24
N THR A 196 16.54 -4.37 5.05
CA THR A 196 17.41 -5.19 4.18
C THR A 196 18.55 -4.36 3.58
N ASN A 197 18.31 -3.06 3.35
CA ASN A 197 19.22 -2.12 2.70
C ASN A 197 19.71 -1.02 3.65
N TRP A 198 19.77 -1.31 4.95
CA TRP A 198 20.10 -0.35 6.02
C TRP A 198 21.39 0.43 5.74
N THR A 199 22.37 -0.15 5.05
CA THR A 199 23.67 0.48 4.77
C THR A 199 23.62 1.59 3.72
N ILE A 200 22.59 1.63 2.87
CA ILE A 200 22.48 2.57 1.73
C ILE A 200 21.98 3.95 2.16
N TYR A 201 21.12 4.01 3.17
CA TYR A 201 20.49 5.26 3.59
C TYR A 201 21.46 6.15 4.40
N THR A 202 21.62 7.41 3.99
CA THR A 202 22.46 8.39 4.69
C THR A 202 21.86 8.81 6.03
N ASN A 203 20.53 8.97 6.10
CA ASN A 203 19.81 9.31 7.33
C ASN A 203 18.75 8.25 7.70
N LYS A 204 19.26 7.08 8.11
CA LYS A 204 18.49 5.85 8.40
C LYS A 204 17.47 6.06 9.51
N ALA A 205 17.91 6.71 10.58
CA ALA A 205 17.08 6.97 11.75
C ALA A 205 15.91 7.89 11.41
N ALA A 206 16.14 8.97 10.65
CA ALA A 206 15.05 9.84 10.22
C ALA A 206 14.06 9.10 9.30
N ALA A 207 14.55 8.36 8.31
CA ALA A 207 13.68 7.58 7.42
C ALA A 207 12.82 6.55 8.18
N LEU A 208 13.43 5.81 9.12
CA LEU A 208 12.73 4.86 9.99
C LEU A 208 11.70 5.55 10.87
N VAL A 209 12.08 6.63 11.57
CA VAL A 209 11.19 7.37 12.48
C VAL A 209 10.03 7.98 11.70
N THR A 210 10.26 8.57 10.53
CA THR A 210 9.19 9.10 9.68
C THR A 210 8.24 7.99 9.24
N LEU A 211 8.76 6.84 8.79
CA LEU A 211 7.92 5.73 8.34
C LEU A 211 7.07 5.17 9.50
N LEU A 212 7.68 4.94 10.66
CA LEU A 212 6.98 4.48 11.86
C LEU A 212 5.95 5.50 12.36
N PHE A 213 6.26 6.80 12.30
CA PHE A 213 5.32 7.86 12.64
C PHE A 213 4.12 7.86 11.71
N VAL A 214 4.33 7.75 10.39
CA VAL A 214 3.24 7.66 9.42
C VAL A 214 2.37 6.43 9.68
N ILE A 215 2.97 5.27 9.93
CA ILE A 215 2.23 4.03 10.25
C ILE A 215 1.41 4.21 11.54
N ALA A 216 2.02 4.74 12.61
CA ALA A 216 1.37 4.94 13.89
C ALA A 216 0.19 5.92 13.80
N VAL A 217 0.37 7.04 13.10
CA VAL A 217 -0.71 8.03 12.90
C VAL A 217 -1.88 7.41 12.11
N ASN A 218 -1.61 6.65 11.05
CA ASN A 218 -2.69 6.03 10.28
C ASN A 218 -3.44 4.97 11.10
N LEU A 219 -2.75 4.15 11.91
CA LEU A 219 -3.40 3.20 12.82
C LEU A 219 -4.18 3.90 13.93
N ALA A 220 -3.67 5.02 14.45
CA ALA A 220 -4.39 5.82 15.45
C ALA A 220 -5.67 6.43 14.88
N ILE A 221 -5.63 6.92 13.63
CA ILE A 221 -6.83 7.35 12.90
C ILE A 221 -7.80 6.19 12.72
N GLY A 222 -7.29 4.96 12.53
CA GLY A 222 -8.15 3.80 12.36
C GLY A 222 -8.86 3.30 13.61
N ILE A 223 -8.62 3.91 14.77
CA ILE A 223 -9.43 3.71 15.99
C ILE A 223 -10.79 4.42 15.87
N LEU A 224 -10.91 5.37 14.93
CA LEU A 224 -12.18 6.03 14.64
C LEU A 224 -13.21 5.02 14.09
N PRO A 225 -14.49 5.19 14.46
CA PRO A 225 -15.54 4.32 13.95
C PRO A 225 -15.58 4.35 12.42
N HIS A 226 -15.88 3.20 11.82
CA HIS A 226 -15.92 2.94 10.36
C HIS A 226 -14.55 2.77 9.67
N VAL A 227 -13.44 2.75 10.43
CA VAL A 227 -12.12 2.38 9.89
C VAL A 227 -11.75 0.96 10.32
N ASP A 228 -11.15 0.22 9.41
CA ASP A 228 -10.81 -1.19 9.60
C ASP A 228 -9.31 -1.36 9.88
N ASN A 229 -8.94 -1.31 11.16
CA ASN A 229 -7.55 -1.49 11.58
C ASN A 229 -7.06 -2.93 11.41
N PHE A 230 -7.93 -3.94 11.43
CA PHE A 230 -7.51 -5.32 11.15
C PHE A 230 -7.08 -5.47 9.69
N ALA A 231 -7.76 -4.82 8.76
CA ALA A 231 -7.31 -4.76 7.36
C ALA A 231 -5.95 -4.07 7.22
N HIS A 232 -5.71 -2.98 7.96
CA HIS A 232 -4.43 -2.27 7.95
C HIS A 232 -3.29 -3.12 8.49
N ILE A 233 -3.47 -3.74 9.66
CA ILE A 233 -2.44 -4.59 10.28
C ILE A 233 -2.18 -5.83 9.41
N GLY A 234 -3.24 -6.47 8.89
CA GLY A 234 -3.10 -7.68 8.07
C GLY A 234 -2.40 -7.39 6.74
N GLY A 235 -2.74 -6.27 6.12
CA GLY A 235 -2.08 -5.78 4.91
C GLY A 235 -0.62 -5.42 5.17
N PHE A 236 -0.33 -4.69 6.25
CA PHE A 236 1.02 -4.33 6.67
C PHE A 236 1.90 -5.55 6.90
N LEU A 237 1.45 -6.54 7.68
CA LEU A 237 2.21 -7.76 7.96
C LEU A 237 2.50 -8.55 6.68
N THR A 238 1.49 -8.69 5.81
CA THR A 238 1.66 -9.36 4.52
C THR A 238 2.66 -8.63 3.63
N GLY A 239 2.56 -7.30 3.57
CA GLY A 239 3.46 -6.48 2.76
C GLY A 239 4.89 -6.43 3.30
N PHE A 240 5.04 -6.40 4.62
CA PHE A 240 6.33 -6.50 5.31
C PHE A 240 7.04 -7.80 4.92
N LEU A 241 6.36 -8.94 5.02
CA LEU A 241 6.96 -10.20 4.61
C LEU A 241 7.26 -10.25 3.09
N LEU A 242 6.34 -9.78 2.25
CA LEU A 242 6.57 -9.69 0.80
C LEU A 242 7.72 -8.75 0.44
N GLY A 243 7.99 -7.71 1.24
CA GLY A 243 9.13 -6.81 1.06
C GLY A 243 10.48 -7.55 1.09
N PHE A 244 10.65 -8.50 2.01
CA PHE A 244 11.86 -9.36 2.05
C PHE A 244 12.00 -10.29 0.83
N VAL A 245 10.89 -10.62 0.18
CA VAL A 245 10.87 -11.52 -0.98
C VAL A 245 11.08 -10.73 -2.28
N LEU A 246 10.37 -9.62 -2.46
CA LEU A 246 10.25 -8.92 -3.73
C LEU A 246 11.14 -7.68 -3.83
N LEU A 247 11.45 -7.01 -2.72
CA LEU A 247 12.22 -5.75 -2.72
C LEU A 247 13.71 -5.95 -2.40
N MET A 248 14.22 -7.18 -2.51
CA MET A 248 15.62 -7.48 -2.29
C MET A 248 16.51 -6.80 -3.34
N ARG A 249 17.46 -5.98 -2.88
CA ARG A 249 18.49 -5.35 -3.72
C ARG A 249 19.81 -6.13 -3.68
N PRO A 250 20.57 -6.16 -4.79
CA PRO A 250 21.92 -6.74 -4.79
C PRO A 250 22.83 -6.04 -3.78
N HIS A 251 23.75 -6.79 -3.17
CA HIS A 251 24.73 -6.24 -2.25
C HIS A 251 25.59 -5.16 -2.93
N TYR A 252 25.90 -4.07 -2.20
CA TYR A 252 26.65 -2.91 -2.70
C TYR A 252 27.95 -3.30 -3.42
N GLY A 253 28.71 -4.25 -2.85
CA GLY A 253 29.95 -4.75 -3.45
C GLY A 253 29.76 -5.48 -4.79
N TRP A 254 28.58 -6.05 -5.06
CA TRP A 254 28.25 -6.62 -6.38
C TRP A 254 27.84 -5.55 -7.38
N ALA A 255 27.07 -4.55 -6.95
CA ALA A 255 26.65 -3.44 -7.79
C ALA A 255 27.85 -2.63 -8.32
N GLN A 256 28.93 -2.55 -7.54
CA GLN A 256 30.16 -1.86 -7.91
C GLN A 256 30.89 -2.47 -9.14
N ARG A 257 30.51 -3.67 -9.61
CA ARG A 257 31.10 -4.30 -10.82
C ARG A 257 30.92 -3.52 -12.10
N TYR A 258 29.90 -2.67 -12.18
CA TYR A 258 29.61 -1.88 -13.36
C TYR A 258 30.42 -0.58 -13.41
N VAL A 259 31.02 -0.21 -12.27
CA VAL A 259 31.90 0.97 -12.13
C VAL A 259 33.38 0.57 -12.10
N LEU A 260 33.69 -0.69 -11.73
CA LEU A 260 35.05 -1.20 -11.66
C LEU A 260 35.61 -1.54 -13.06
N PRO A 261 36.92 -1.33 -13.30
CA PRO A 261 37.56 -1.73 -14.54
C PRO A 261 37.38 -3.23 -14.82
N SER A 262 37.23 -3.62 -16.09
CA SER A 262 37.04 -5.01 -16.54
C SER A 262 38.14 -6.00 -16.09
N SER A 263 39.24 -5.49 -15.52
CA SER A 263 40.32 -6.27 -14.92
C SER A 263 39.99 -6.83 -13.52
N VAL A 264 38.97 -6.31 -12.83
CA VAL A 264 38.54 -6.80 -11.52
C VAL A 264 37.53 -7.94 -11.70
N LYS A 265 38.02 -9.19 -11.61
CA LYS A 265 37.19 -10.40 -11.80
C LYS A 265 36.42 -10.80 -10.54
N ASP A 266 36.94 -10.48 -9.35
CA ASP A 266 36.30 -10.81 -8.08
C ASP A 266 35.36 -9.70 -7.63
N VAL A 267 34.14 -9.75 -8.17
CA VAL A 267 33.03 -9.03 -7.60
C VAL A 267 32.39 -9.94 -6.55
N GLY A 268 32.26 -9.47 -5.31
CA GLY A 268 31.62 -10.23 -4.23
C GLY A 268 30.23 -10.77 -4.59
N ARG A 269 29.69 -11.69 -3.76
CA ARG A 269 28.40 -12.34 -3.99
C ARG A 269 27.27 -11.32 -4.23
N LYS A 270 26.40 -11.60 -5.22
CA LYS A 270 25.23 -10.76 -5.57
C LYS A 270 24.27 -10.55 -4.41
N PHE A 271 24.06 -11.59 -3.62
CA PHE A 271 23.22 -11.56 -2.42
C PHE A 271 23.95 -12.25 -1.27
N LEU A 272 23.77 -11.73 -0.06
CA LEU A 272 24.33 -12.29 1.17
C LEU A 272 23.49 -13.47 1.69
N ALA A 273 24.10 -14.36 2.47
CA ALA A 273 23.42 -15.55 2.99
C ALA A 273 22.19 -15.20 3.85
N TYR A 274 22.26 -14.11 4.63
CA TYR A 274 21.12 -13.66 5.43
C TYR A 274 19.94 -13.19 4.54
N GLN A 275 20.21 -12.61 3.36
CA GLN A 275 19.14 -12.17 2.45
C GLN A 275 18.37 -13.38 1.91
N TRP A 276 19.08 -14.45 1.53
CA TRP A 276 18.44 -15.72 1.13
C TRP A 276 17.66 -16.38 2.26
N ALA A 277 18.21 -16.38 3.49
CA ALA A 277 17.52 -16.91 4.65
C ALA A 277 16.22 -16.13 4.95
N LEU A 278 16.28 -14.79 4.91
CA LEU A 278 15.11 -13.93 5.08
C LEU A 278 14.06 -14.16 3.98
N LEU A 279 14.48 -14.29 2.72
CA LEU A 279 13.56 -14.59 1.62
C LEU A 279 12.87 -15.94 1.81
N ALA A 280 13.61 -16.98 2.16
CA ALA A 280 13.04 -18.31 2.39
C ALA A 280 12.04 -18.29 3.56
N ALA A 281 12.44 -17.71 4.70
CA ALA A 281 11.59 -17.59 5.88
C ALA A 281 10.34 -16.76 5.58
N ALA A 282 10.48 -15.59 4.97
CA ALA A 282 9.35 -14.72 4.63
C ALA A 282 8.40 -15.36 3.61
N SER A 283 8.92 -16.08 2.61
CA SER A 283 8.10 -16.79 1.63
C SER A 283 7.23 -17.87 2.30
N VAL A 284 7.83 -18.66 3.21
CA VAL A 284 7.10 -19.67 3.98
C VAL A 284 6.04 -19.01 4.87
N LEU A 285 6.40 -17.94 5.59
CA LEU A 285 5.47 -17.25 6.49
C LEU A 285 4.27 -16.63 5.75
N VAL A 286 4.47 -16.03 4.58
CA VAL A 286 3.36 -15.47 3.77
C VAL A 286 2.44 -16.58 3.29
N VAL A 287 2.98 -17.65 2.72
CA VAL A 287 2.18 -18.73 2.13
C VAL A 287 1.41 -19.46 3.23
N VAL A 288 2.08 -19.86 4.30
CA VAL A 288 1.46 -20.57 5.43
C VAL A 288 0.48 -19.65 6.15
N GLY A 289 0.83 -18.39 6.41
CA GLY A 289 -0.03 -17.43 7.09
C GLY A 289 -1.32 -17.16 6.33
N LEU A 290 -1.24 -16.90 5.02
CA LEU A 290 -2.43 -16.71 4.18
C LEU A 290 -3.26 -17.99 4.06
N ALA A 291 -2.63 -19.16 3.90
CA ALA A 291 -3.34 -20.43 3.82
C ALA A 291 -4.08 -20.75 5.12
N VAL A 292 -3.43 -20.59 6.27
CA VAL A 292 -4.02 -20.80 7.59
C VAL A 292 -5.14 -19.79 7.84
N GLY A 293 -4.90 -18.49 7.58
CA GLY A 293 -5.92 -17.45 7.75
C GLY A 293 -7.14 -17.69 6.88
N MET A 294 -6.95 -18.07 5.62
CA MET A 294 -8.04 -18.43 4.71
C MET A 294 -8.81 -19.65 5.21
N ALA A 295 -8.10 -20.68 5.67
CA ALA A 295 -8.70 -21.91 6.17
C ALA A 295 -9.43 -21.71 7.51
N MET A 296 -8.99 -20.77 8.35
CA MET A 296 -9.71 -20.34 9.56
C MET A 296 -10.97 -19.55 9.20
N LEU A 297 -10.87 -18.65 8.21
CA LEU A 297 -11.97 -17.82 7.75
C LEU A 297 -13.12 -18.67 7.22
N PHE A 298 -12.85 -19.58 6.28
CA PHE A 298 -13.89 -20.45 5.72
C PHE A 298 -14.41 -21.52 6.68
N ARG A 299 -13.73 -21.74 7.81
CA ARG A 299 -14.25 -22.53 8.94
C ARG A 299 -15.10 -21.71 9.91
N GLY A 300 -15.24 -20.40 9.68
CA GLY A 300 -16.02 -19.51 10.55
C GLY A 300 -15.37 -19.26 11.92
N VAL A 301 -14.04 -19.37 12.03
CA VAL A 301 -13.32 -19.08 13.29
C VAL A 301 -13.44 -17.60 13.65
N ASN A 302 -13.65 -17.29 14.92
CA ASN A 302 -13.69 -15.91 15.43
C ASN A 302 -12.36 -15.56 16.10
N GLY A 303 -11.64 -14.59 15.54
CA GLY A 303 -10.39 -14.10 16.12
C GLY A 303 -10.59 -13.48 17.50
N ASN A 304 -11.77 -12.88 17.77
CA ASN A 304 -12.05 -12.24 19.06
C ASN A 304 -12.20 -13.23 20.22
N GLU A 305 -12.55 -14.50 19.94
CA GLU A 305 -12.62 -15.54 20.97
C GLU A 305 -11.24 -15.84 21.59
N HIS A 306 -10.18 -15.60 20.83
CA HIS A 306 -8.80 -15.86 21.22
C HIS A 306 -8.09 -14.61 21.74
N CYS A 307 -8.74 -13.45 21.69
CA CYS A 307 -8.15 -12.17 22.06
C CYS A 307 -9.21 -11.18 22.57
N GLN A 308 -9.37 -11.11 23.89
CA GLN A 308 -10.38 -10.26 24.53
C GLN A 308 -10.12 -8.76 24.41
N TRP A 309 -8.94 -8.31 23.97
CA TRP A 309 -8.63 -6.88 23.81
C TRP A 309 -8.60 -6.45 22.34
N CYS A 310 -8.68 -7.40 21.40
CA CYS A 310 -8.52 -7.12 19.97
C CYS A 310 -9.64 -6.22 19.43
N HIS A 311 -10.84 -6.24 19.99
CA HIS A 311 -11.93 -5.35 19.55
C HIS A 311 -11.58 -3.86 19.70
N TYR A 312 -10.72 -3.50 20.67
CA TYR A 312 -10.25 -2.13 20.85
C TYR A 312 -9.29 -1.67 19.76
N LEU A 313 -8.72 -2.58 18.97
CA LEU A 313 -7.86 -2.21 17.85
C LEU A 313 -8.63 -1.50 16.75
N SER A 314 -9.90 -1.84 16.52
CA SER A 314 -10.71 -1.19 15.47
C SER A 314 -11.64 -0.12 16.01
N CYS A 315 -12.01 -0.14 17.28
CA CYS A 315 -12.81 0.92 17.86
C CYS A 315 -12.63 0.99 19.38
N VAL A 316 -12.24 2.18 19.87
CA VAL A 316 -12.22 2.48 21.31
C VAL A 316 -13.46 3.32 21.64
N PRO A 317 -14.35 2.86 22.54
CA PRO A 317 -15.55 3.60 22.91
C PRO A 317 -15.15 4.85 23.71
N THR A 318 -15.79 5.99 23.45
CA THR A 318 -15.54 7.24 24.17
C THR A 318 -16.86 7.94 24.52
N ALA A 319 -16.81 9.01 25.31
CA ALA A 319 -17.99 9.83 25.59
C ALA A 319 -18.62 10.47 24.34
N ARG A 320 -17.90 10.53 23.21
CA ARG A 320 -18.37 11.14 21.96
C ARG A 320 -18.87 10.13 20.92
N TRP A 321 -18.58 8.83 21.06
CA TRP A 321 -19.03 7.79 20.14
C TRP A 321 -19.04 6.40 20.78
N SER A 322 -19.97 5.55 20.36
CA SER A 322 -20.03 4.14 20.74
C SER A 322 -19.49 3.24 19.62
N CYS A 323 -18.78 2.19 20.02
CA CYS A 323 -18.46 1.08 19.15
C CYS A 323 -19.67 0.14 19.18
N GLY A 324 -20.47 0.14 18.12
CA GLY A 324 -21.63 -0.74 18.02
C GLY A 324 -21.25 -2.20 18.21
N LYS A 325 -22.07 -2.94 18.95
CA LYS A 325 -22.27 -4.37 18.75
C LYS A 325 -23.50 -4.51 17.88
#